data_AF-A0A0S7ZZ76-F1
#
_entry.id   AF-A0A0S7ZZ76-F1
#
_cell.length_a   1.000
_cell.length_b   1.000
_cell.length_c   1.000
_cell.angle_alpha   90.00
_cell.angle_beta   90.00
_cell.angle_gamma   90.00
#
_symmetry.space_group_name_H-M   'P 1'
#
loop_
_entity.id
_entity.type
_entity.pdbx_description
1 polymer ?
#
loop_
_entity_poly.entity_id
_entity_poly.type
_entity_poly.pdbx_seq_one_letter_code
_entity_poly.pdbx_strand_id
1 'polypeptide(L)'
;MALGATILTLRKARGLSLTDVEGLTGINKGALSKFERGLEGLGPQNFDKLCTLFGTTPSVIYAISHNASQQPELLTDATKLQLLVRNLTNLIDKYLSASEEVRHQVDELLS
;
A
#
# COMPACT_ATOMS: atom_id res chain seq x y z
N MET A 1 5.22 -11.76 -5.74
CA MET A 1 4.10 -12.41 -5.02
C MET A 1 3.51 -11.51 -3.92
N ALA A 2 4.30 -10.85 -3.07
CA ALA A 2 3.76 -10.04 -1.97
C ALA A 2 2.97 -8.79 -2.38
N LEU A 3 3.24 -8.19 -3.56
CA LEU A 3 2.60 -6.93 -3.94
C LEU A 3 1.09 -7.07 -4.15
N GLY A 4 0.69 -8.06 -4.95
CA GLY A 4 -0.72 -8.41 -5.14
C GLY A 4 -1.41 -8.79 -3.84
N ALA A 5 -0.74 -9.58 -2.98
CA ALA A 5 -1.27 -9.98 -1.68
C ALA A 5 -1.43 -8.79 -0.71
N THR A 6 -0.54 -7.80 -0.78
CA THR A 6 -0.64 -6.55 -0.01
C THR A 6 -1.90 -5.78 -0.42
N ILE A 7 -2.11 -5.61 -1.72
CA ILE A 7 -3.31 -4.95 -2.27
C ILE A 7 -4.59 -5.71 -1.92
N LEU A 8 -4.60 -7.04 -2.05
CA LEU A 8 -5.70 -7.89 -1.63
C LEU A 8 -6.08 -7.66 -0.17
N THR A 9 -5.08 -7.63 0.70
CA THR A 9 -5.27 -7.45 2.15
C THR A 9 -5.82 -6.06 2.46
N LEU A 10 -5.28 -5.01 1.82
CA LEU A 10 -5.79 -3.64 1.97
C LEU A 10 -7.20 -3.46 1.45
N ARG A 11 -7.53 -4.08 0.30
CA ARG A 11 -8.88 -4.06 -0.25
C ARG A 11 -9.87 -4.68 0.72
N LYS A 12 -9.55 -5.87 1.26
CA LYS A 12 -10.38 -6.55 2.26
C LYS A 12 -10.49 -5.77 3.57
N ALA A 13 -9.41 -5.12 4.02
CA ALA A 13 -9.42 -4.25 5.22
C ALA A 13 -10.47 -3.13 5.10
N ARG A 14 -10.61 -2.57 3.89
CA ARG A 14 -11.62 -1.54 3.57
C ARG A 14 -13.01 -2.10 3.28
N GLY A 15 -13.23 -3.41 3.39
CA GLY A 15 -14.52 -4.04 3.07
C GLY A 15 -14.90 -3.97 1.59
N LEU A 16 -13.95 -3.69 0.69
CA LEU A 16 -14.23 -3.51 -0.74
C LEU A 16 -14.23 -4.86 -1.47
N SER A 17 -15.28 -5.10 -2.26
CA SER A 17 -15.29 -6.16 -3.25
C SER A 17 -14.44 -5.78 -4.48
N LEU A 18 -14.16 -6.76 -5.35
CA LEU A 18 -13.49 -6.47 -6.62
C LEU A 18 -14.35 -5.56 -7.52
N THR A 19 -15.69 -5.67 -7.43
CA THR A 19 -16.62 -4.83 -8.19
C THR A 19 -16.65 -3.41 -7.65
N ASP A 20 -16.51 -3.21 -6.35
CA ASP A 20 -16.40 -1.87 -5.77
C ASP A 20 -15.14 -1.17 -6.27
N VAL A 21 -14.00 -1.87 -6.29
CA VAL A 21 -12.76 -1.29 -6.82
C VAL A 21 -12.87 -0.99 -8.31
N GLU A 22 -13.49 -1.87 -9.10
CA GLU A 22 -13.77 -1.61 -10.52
C GLU A 22 -14.62 -0.34 -10.70
N GLY A 23 -15.68 -0.16 -9.90
CA GLY A 23 -16.50 1.05 -9.93
C GLY A 23 -15.75 2.33 -9.52
N LEU A 24 -14.83 2.24 -8.55
CA LEU A 24 -14.09 3.39 -8.01
C LEU A 24 -12.87 3.79 -8.85
N THR A 25 -12.27 2.84 -9.58
CA THR A 25 -10.99 3.05 -10.28
C THR A 25 -11.06 2.82 -11.79
N GLY A 26 -12.11 2.16 -12.27
CA GLY A 26 -12.21 1.67 -13.64
C GLY A 26 -11.29 0.49 -13.95
N ILE A 27 -10.60 -0.08 -12.95
CA ILE A 27 -9.74 -1.26 -13.15
C ILE A 27 -10.63 -2.49 -13.26
N ASN A 28 -10.48 -3.24 -14.35
CA ASN A 28 -11.25 -4.46 -14.54
C ASN A 28 -11.08 -5.44 -13.38
N LYS A 29 -12.18 -5.94 -12.82
CA LYS A 29 -12.16 -6.86 -11.66
C LYS A 29 -11.39 -8.15 -11.93
N GLY A 30 -11.38 -8.64 -13.17
CA GLY A 30 -10.64 -9.82 -13.59
C GLY A 30 -9.14 -9.57 -13.60
N ALA A 31 -8.72 -8.43 -14.15
CA ALA A 31 -7.32 -7.99 -14.11
C ALA A 31 -6.84 -7.79 -12.65
N LEU A 32 -7.64 -7.13 -11.81
CA LEU A 32 -7.35 -6.94 -10.39
C LEU A 32 -7.23 -8.29 -9.66
N SER A 33 -8.15 -9.23 -9.89
CA SER A 33 -8.11 -10.57 -9.29
C SER A 33 -6.86 -11.36 -9.67
N LYS A 34 -6.41 -11.27 -10.93
CA LYS A 34 -5.17 -11.90 -11.37
C LYS A 34 -3.96 -11.25 -10.72
N PHE A 35 -3.93 -9.93 -10.66
CA PHE A 35 -2.87 -9.17 -10.01
C PHE A 35 -2.74 -9.49 -8.51
N GLU A 36 -3.87 -9.51 -7.79
CA GLU A 36 -3.91 -9.84 -6.36
C GLU A 36 -3.38 -11.24 -6.05
N ARG A 37 -3.55 -12.19 -6.99
CA ARG A 37 -3.00 -13.55 -6.90
C ARG A 37 -1.57 -13.69 -7.45
N GLY A 38 -0.99 -12.60 -7.94
CA GLY A 38 0.35 -12.58 -8.53
C GLY A 38 0.45 -13.29 -9.88
N LEU A 39 -0.68 -13.49 -10.59
CA LEU A 39 -0.70 -14.15 -11.89
C LEU A 39 -0.33 -13.22 -13.04
N GLU A 40 -0.67 -11.94 -12.93
CA GLU A 40 -0.35 -10.91 -13.92
C GLU A 40 0.08 -9.62 -13.22
N GLY A 41 0.94 -8.83 -13.87
CA GLY A 41 1.28 -7.49 -13.40
C GLY A 41 0.13 -6.51 -13.61
N LEU A 42 0.18 -5.39 -12.90
CA LEU A 42 -0.69 -4.25 -13.14
C LEU A 42 0.15 -3.11 -13.70
N GLY A 43 -0.32 -2.48 -14.78
CA GLY A 43 0.37 -1.33 -15.36
C GLY A 43 0.47 -0.16 -14.37
N PRO A 44 1.50 0.70 -14.49
CA PRO A 44 1.79 1.76 -13.52
C PRO A 44 0.59 2.69 -13.27
N GLN A 45 -0.10 3.11 -14.33
CA GLN A 45 -1.28 3.97 -14.21
C GLN A 45 -2.41 3.35 -13.37
N ASN A 46 -2.65 2.04 -13.53
CA ASN A 46 -3.67 1.35 -12.73
C ASN A 46 -3.19 1.13 -11.29
N PHE A 47 -1.89 0.94 -11.09
CA PHE A 47 -1.32 0.85 -9.75
C PHE A 47 -1.42 2.19 -9.00
N ASP A 48 -1.20 3.31 -9.68
CA ASP A 48 -1.37 4.65 -9.09
C ASP A 48 -2.83 4.92 -8.68
N LYS A 49 -3.80 4.46 -9.48
CA LYS A 49 -5.22 4.53 -9.10
C LYS A 49 -5.53 3.75 -7.83
N LEU A 50 -4.95 2.56 -7.66
CA LEU A 50 -5.08 1.79 -6.41
C LEU A 50 -4.45 2.53 -5.24
N CYS A 51 -3.26 3.09 -5.41
CA CYS A 51 -2.58 3.86 -4.35
C CYS A 51 -3.44 5.08 -3.94
N THR A 52 -4.01 5.77 -4.92
CA THR A 52 -4.93 6.91 -4.70
C THR A 52 -6.18 6.47 -3.94
N LEU A 53 -6.85 5.40 -4.39
CA LEU A 53 -8.00 4.81 -3.67
C LEU A 53 -7.64 4.46 -2.23
N PHE A 54 -6.40 4.01 -2.01
CA PHE A 54 -5.92 3.62 -0.70
C PHE A 54 -5.29 4.76 0.11
N GLY A 55 -5.33 6.00 -0.38
CA GLY A 55 -4.80 7.18 0.32
C GLY A 55 -3.31 7.03 0.66
N THR A 56 -2.53 6.48 -0.27
CA THR A 56 -1.10 6.21 -0.06
C THR A 56 -0.33 6.37 -1.39
N THR A 57 0.97 6.11 -1.36
CA THR A 57 1.86 6.22 -2.53
C THR A 57 2.39 4.85 -2.95
N PRO A 58 2.81 4.70 -4.22
CA PRO A 58 3.48 3.49 -4.69
C PRO A 58 4.64 3.07 -3.79
N SER A 59 5.49 4.02 -3.36
CA SER A 59 6.67 3.76 -2.53
C SER A 59 6.33 3.10 -1.20
N VAL A 60 5.25 3.55 -0.53
CA VAL A 60 4.79 2.94 0.73
C VAL A 60 4.34 1.50 0.49
N ILE A 61 3.57 1.25 -0.56
CA ILE A 61 3.09 -0.09 -0.90
C ILE A 61 4.26 -1.01 -1.26
N TYR A 62 5.24 -0.53 -2.03
CA TYR A 62 6.44 -1.30 -2.36
C TYR A 62 7.26 -1.64 -1.12
N ALA A 63 7.49 -0.67 -0.22
CA ALA A 63 8.21 -0.90 1.03
C ALA A 63 7.52 -1.95 1.91
N ILE A 64 6.20 -1.84 2.08
CA ILE A 64 5.41 -2.81 2.84
C ILE A 64 5.43 -4.18 2.17
N SER A 65 5.21 -4.25 0.85
CA SER A 65 5.26 -5.50 0.11
C SER A 65 6.63 -6.17 0.19
N HIS A 66 7.71 -5.41 0.19
CA HIS A 66 9.05 -5.94 0.34
C HIS A 66 9.22 -6.58 1.72
N ASN A 67 8.84 -5.86 2.78
CA ASN A 67 8.90 -6.38 4.16
C ASN A 67 7.97 -7.58 4.37
N ALA A 68 6.75 -7.55 3.82
CA ALA A 68 5.80 -8.67 3.87
C ALA A 68 6.32 -9.94 3.17
N SER A 69 7.27 -9.82 2.24
CA SER A 69 7.95 -10.99 1.66
C SER A 69 8.88 -11.68 2.65
N GLN A 70 9.38 -10.95 3.65
CA GLN A 70 10.24 -11.45 4.72
C GLN A 70 9.45 -11.77 6.00
N GLN A 71 8.31 -11.10 6.20
CA GLN A 71 7.42 -11.20 7.37
C GLN A 71 5.96 -11.40 6.92
N PRO A 72 5.56 -12.64 6.54
CA PRO A 72 4.23 -12.92 6.00
C PRO A 72 3.07 -12.58 6.95
N GLU A 73 3.32 -12.54 8.26
CA GLU A 73 2.37 -12.14 9.30
C GLU A 73 1.84 -10.72 9.13
N LEU A 74 2.54 -9.85 8.41
CA LEU A 74 2.04 -8.50 8.06
C LEU A 74 0.77 -8.55 7.21
N LEU A 75 0.55 -9.65 6.48
CA LEU A 75 -0.61 -9.82 5.60
C LEU A 75 -1.79 -10.56 6.25
N THR A 76 -1.60 -11.12 7.45
CA THR A 76 -2.66 -11.90 8.11
C THR A 76 -3.66 -11.01 8.86
N ASP A 77 -3.25 -9.81 9.26
CA ASP A 77 -4.09 -8.83 9.94
C ASP A 77 -4.31 -7.59 9.07
N ALA A 78 -5.46 -7.58 8.40
CA ALA A 78 -5.84 -6.52 7.48
C ALA A 78 -5.95 -5.13 8.16
N THR A 79 -6.36 -5.10 9.43
CA THR A 79 -6.49 -3.86 10.20
C THR A 79 -5.13 -3.29 10.55
N LYS A 80 -4.20 -4.13 11.00
CA LYS A 80 -2.81 -3.71 11.27
C LYS A 80 -2.12 -3.24 10.00
N LEU A 81 -2.31 -3.93 8.88
CA LEU A 81 -1.73 -3.51 7.60
C LEU A 81 -2.25 -2.13 7.18
N GLN A 82 -3.55 -1.90 7.30
CA GLN A 82 -4.16 -0.60 6.99
C GLN A 82 -3.62 0.51 7.90
N LEU A 83 -3.48 0.23 9.19
CA LEU A 83 -2.90 1.17 10.15
C LEU A 83 -1.44 1.50 9.81
N LEU A 84 -0.65 0.49 9.45
CA LEU A 84 0.75 0.66 9.05
C LEU A 84 0.87 1.52 7.79
N VAL A 85 0.09 1.22 6.73
CA VAL A 85 0.04 2.05 5.51
C VAL A 85 -0.26 3.50 5.85
N ARG A 86 -1.31 3.73 6.65
CA ARG A 86 -1.71 5.09 7.04
C ARG A 86 -0.61 5.81 7.81
N ASN A 87 0.01 5.13 8.78
CA ASN A 87 1.05 5.72 9.61
C ASN A 87 2.30 6.06 8.80
N LEU A 88 2.72 5.17 7.88
CA LEU A 88 3.88 5.42 7.01
C LEU A 88 3.62 6.55 6.02
N THR A 89 2.43 6.60 5.41
CA THR A 89 2.05 7.74 4.56
C THR A 89 2.11 9.05 5.33
N ASN A 90 1.46 9.11 6.50
CA ASN A 90 1.48 10.32 7.32
C ASN A 90 2.89 10.68 7.80
N LEU A 91 3.74 9.70 8.11
CA LEU A 91 5.12 9.93 8.55
C LEU A 91 5.93 10.56 7.41
N ILE A 92 5.84 10.03 6.20
CA ILE A 92 6.54 10.56 5.03
C ILE A 92 6.09 12.00 4.77
N ASP A 93 4.78 12.27 4.75
CA ASP A 93 4.25 13.61 4.50
C ASP A 93 4.72 14.61 5.56
N LYS A 94 4.73 14.20 6.83
CA LYS A 94 5.22 15.02 7.94
C LYS A 94 6.73 15.25 7.86
N TYR A 95 7.51 14.22 7.56
CA TYR A 95 8.96 14.34 7.44
C TYR A 95 9.33 15.29 6.29
N LEU A 96 8.68 15.16 5.14
CA LEU A 96 8.93 16.03 3.98
C LEU A 96 8.54 17.49 4.22
N SER A 97 7.51 17.74 5.02
CA SER A 97 7.07 19.10 5.37
C SER A 97 7.73 19.69 6.62
N ALA A 98 8.52 18.90 7.36
CA ALA A 98 9.20 19.34 8.56
C ALA A 98 10.35 20.30 8.29
N SER A 99 10.77 21.04 9.32
CA SER A 99 11.99 21.84 9.28
C SER A 99 13.22 20.93 9.15
N GLU A 100 14.32 21.51 8.68
CA GLU A 100 15.60 20.80 8.58
C GLU A 100 16.07 20.26 9.93
N GLU A 101 15.91 21.04 11.00
CA GLU A 101 16.23 20.62 12.38
C GLU A 101 15.45 19.36 12.80
N VAL A 102 14.14 19.32 12.53
CA VAL A 102 13.31 18.15 12.86
C VAL A 102 13.68 16.95 12.01
N ARG A 103 13.95 17.15 10.70
CA ARG A 103 14.43 16.05 9.85
C ARG A 103 15.75 15.48 10.35
N HIS A 104 16.71 16.32 10.72
CA HIS A 104 17.99 15.89 11.27
C HIS A 104 17.82 15.06 12.55
N GLN A 105 16.97 15.50 13.47
CA GLN A 105 16.67 14.73 14.69
C GLN A 105 16.06 13.36 14.37
N VAL A 106 15.18 13.27 13.36
CA VAL A 106 14.62 12.00 12.92
C VAL A 106 15.70 11.12 12.30
N ASP A 107 16.59 11.68 11.48
CA ASP A 107 17.67 10.93 10.83
C ASP A 107 18.65 10.34 11.87
N GLU A 108 19.00 11.10 12.92
CA GLU A 108 19.80 10.62 14.05
C GLU A 108 19.15 9.49 14.86
N LEU A 109 17.81 9.47 14.94
CA LEU A 109 17.09 8.39 15.62
C LEU A 109 17.03 7.10 14.80
N LEU A 110 17.20 7.21 13.48
CA LEU A 110 17.08 6.08 12.54
C LEU A 110 18.44 5.53 12.08
N SER A 111 19.54 6.24 12.39
CA SER A 111 20.93 5.81 12.16
C SER A 111 21.43 4.81 13.20
#